data_AF-A0A3A0DWJ3-F1
#
_entry.id   AF-A0A3A0DWJ3-F1
#
_cell.length_a   1.000
_cell.length_b   1.000
_cell.length_c   1.000
_cell.angle_alpha   90.00
_cell.angle_beta   90.00
_cell.angle_gamma   90.00
#
_symmetry.space_group_name_H-M   'P 1'
#
loop_
_entity.id
_entity.type
_entity.pdbx_description
1 polymer ?
#
loop_
_entity_poly.entity_id
_entity_poly.type
_entity_poly.pdbx_seq_one_letter_code
_entity_poly.pdbx_strand_id
1 'polypeptide(L)'
;MTTPTMIGAYLALFYCVGFLFLFANLLLGKFLRPKDPHAEKTEIYECGEPTIGSSYVQFDLRFYVVALLFIIFDVEVAFFFPWATVFGKTTNMASTSVELVEKAPDGAGGQKLGFTSAAKATFDELGVPEASTASYLAPTDPNASIERQAVAATDKIKADARSLAVLSLADIGVFFAVLMVGFAYVWKRGDLDWVRAVSRQRAGPSREGSRELELVRS
;
A
#
# COMPACT_ATOMS: atom_id res chain seq x y z
N MET A 1 -22.73 5.41 -17.08
CA MET A 1 -21.85 4.45 -16.39
C MET A 1 -20.62 4.26 -17.27
N THR A 2 -19.41 4.56 -16.78
CA THR A 2 -18.17 4.27 -17.53
C THR A 2 -17.97 2.76 -17.54
N THR A 3 -18.03 2.14 -18.70
CA THR A 3 -17.74 0.70 -18.82
C THR A 3 -16.26 0.44 -18.51
N PRO A 4 -15.86 -0.76 -18.05
CA PRO A 4 -14.46 -1.11 -17.82
C PRO A 4 -13.57 -0.83 -19.04
N THR A 5 -14.12 -1.02 -20.24
CA THR A 5 -13.47 -0.70 -21.52
C THR A 5 -13.18 0.79 -21.68
N MET A 6 -14.08 1.68 -21.24
CA MET A 6 -13.88 3.13 -21.28
C MET A 6 -12.82 3.58 -20.29
N ILE A 7 -12.78 2.99 -19.09
CA ILE A 7 -11.73 3.27 -18.10
C ILE A 7 -10.36 2.88 -18.68
N GLY A 8 -10.26 1.68 -19.25
CA GLY A 8 -9.04 1.23 -19.93
C GLY A 8 -8.62 2.15 -21.07
N ALA A 9 -9.58 2.62 -21.88
CA ALA A 9 -9.32 3.56 -22.96
C ALA A 9 -8.78 4.91 -22.46
N TYR A 10 -9.34 5.47 -21.38
CA TYR A 10 -8.84 6.71 -20.79
C TYR A 10 -7.42 6.56 -20.21
N LEU A 11 -7.14 5.45 -19.54
CA LEU A 11 -5.80 5.15 -19.02
C LEU A 11 -4.77 5.00 -20.16
N ALA A 12 -5.14 4.27 -21.21
CA ALA A 12 -4.29 4.10 -22.38
C ALA A 12 -4.04 5.45 -23.08
N LEU A 13 -5.07 6.27 -23.25
CA LEU A 13 -4.94 7.61 -23.81
C LEU A 13 -4.01 8.48 -22.97
N PHE A 14 -4.20 8.52 -21.64
CA PHE A 14 -3.36 9.29 -20.73
C PHE A 14 -1.90 8.87 -20.81
N TYR A 15 -1.65 7.55 -20.79
CA TYR A 15 -0.29 7.00 -20.92
C TYR A 15 0.34 7.37 -22.26
N CYS A 16 -0.39 7.18 -23.37
CA CYS A 16 0.09 7.50 -24.72
C CYS A 16 0.42 8.98 -24.87
N VAL A 17 -0.44 9.88 -24.36
CA VAL A 17 -0.22 11.32 -24.41
C VAL A 17 1.00 11.70 -23.56
N GLY A 18 1.11 11.19 -22.33
CA GLY A 18 2.27 11.45 -21.47
C GLY A 18 3.58 10.94 -22.07
N PHE A 19 3.56 9.73 -22.63
CA PHE A 19 4.69 9.13 -23.33
C PHE A 19 5.10 9.96 -24.56
N LEU A 20 4.14 10.29 -25.44
CA LEU A 20 4.39 11.13 -26.61
C LEU A 20 4.91 12.50 -26.22
N PHE A 21 4.34 13.12 -25.19
CA PHE A 21 4.79 14.42 -24.70
C PHE A 21 6.25 14.36 -24.24
N LEU A 22 6.62 13.37 -23.43
CA LEU A 22 8.01 13.19 -22.96
C LEU A 22 8.96 12.96 -24.15
N PHE A 23 8.65 12.00 -25.02
CA PHE A 23 9.52 11.64 -26.14
C PHE A 23 9.61 12.73 -27.22
N ALA A 24 8.51 13.40 -27.54
CA ALA A 24 8.51 14.49 -28.51
C ALA A 24 9.39 15.65 -28.05
N ASN A 25 9.34 16.02 -26.76
CA ASN A 25 10.20 17.06 -26.21
C ASN A 25 11.68 16.64 -26.22
N LEU A 26 12.00 15.39 -25.88
CA LEU A 26 13.36 14.87 -25.98
C LEU A 26 13.88 14.85 -27.44
N LEU A 27 13.05 14.42 -28.40
CA LEU A 27 13.41 14.40 -29.83
C LEU A 27 13.58 15.81 -30.39
N LEU A 28 12.68 16.73 -30.04
CA LEU A 28 12.76 18.12 -30.43
C LEU A 28 14.04 18.76 -29.87
N GLY A 29 14.33 18.53 -28.59
CA GLY A 29 15.57 18.98 -27.95
C GLY A 29 16.81 18.41 -28.63
N LYS A 30 16.81 17.12 -29.01
CA LYS A 30 17.90 16.48 -29.75
C LYS A 30 18.10 17.07 -31.16
N PHE A 31 17.03 17.51 -31.83
CA PHE A 31 17.10 18.08 -33.17
C PHE A 31 17.50 19.56 -33.15
N LEU A 32 17.00 20.34 -32.19
CA LEU A 32 17.33 21.76 -32.04
C LEU A 32 18.71 22.01 -31.41
N ARG A 33 19.23 21.08 -30.60
CA ARG A 33 20.50 21.26 -29.87
C ARG A 33 21.71 21.26 -30.83
N PRO A 34 22.56 22.29 -30.80
CA PRO A 34 23.85 22.27 -31.48
C PRO A 34 24.73 21.12 -30.97
N LYS A 35 25.28 20.33 -31.90
CA LYS A 35 26.19 19.23 -31.58
C LYS A 35 27.63 19.71 -31.69
N ASP A 36 28.30 19.79 -30.55
CA ASP A 36 29.69 20.26 -30.44
C ASP A 36 30.46 19.39 -29.43
N PRO A 37 30.81 18.15 -29.81
CA PRO A 37 31.51 17.20 -28.94
C PRO A 37 33.00 17.55 -28.86
N HIS A 38 33.51 17.73 -27.64
CA HIS A 38 34.93 17.96 -27.34
C HIS A 38 35.37 17.02 -26.21
N ALA A 39 36.66 16.68 -26.16
CA ALA A 39 37.23 15.76 -25.17
C ALA A 39 36.89 16.19 -23.73
N GLU A 40 37.07 17.46 -23.39
CA GLU A 40 36.75 18.01 -22.06
C GLU A 40 35.25 17.91 -21.70
N LYS A 41 34.34 18.05 -22.67
CA LYS A 41 32.88 17.92 -22.44
C LYS A 41 32.46 16.46 -22.22
N THR A 42 33.33 15.50 -22.55
CA THR A 42 33.08 14.07 -22.40
C THR A 42 33.79 13.46 -21.19
N GLU A 43 34.60 14.25 -20.48
CA GLU A 43 35.26 13.84 -19.25
C GLU A 43 34.35 14.00 -18.03
N ILE A 44 34.66 13.25 -16.97
CA ILE A 44 33.94 13.32 -15.69
C ILE A 44 34.33 14.61 -14.99
N TYR A 45 33.36 15.32 -14.42
CA TYR A 45 33.61 16.55 -13.67
C TYR A 45 34.30 16.27 -12.32
N GLU A 46 35.52 16.77 -12.14
CA GLU A 46 36.39 16.60 -10.95
C GLU A 46 37.07 17.91 -10.53
N CYS A 47 36.31 19.02 -10.47
CA CYS A 47 36.81 20.33 -10.01
C CYS A 47 38.07 20.87 -10.74
N GLY A 48 38.46 20.30 -11.88
CA GLY A 48 39.63 20.68 -12.68
C GLY A 48 40.88 19.78 -12.52
N GLU A 49 40.82 18.73 -11.70
CA GLU A 49 41.90 17.74 -11.54
C GLU A 49 41.56 16.42 -12.23
N PRO A 50 42.55 15.63 -12.71
CA PRO A 50 42.28 14.31 -13.28
C PRO A 50 41.79 13.35 -12.18
N THR A 51 40.81 12.50 -12.50
CA THR A 51 40.31 11.45 -11.60
C THR A 51 41.46 10.51 -11.21
N ILE A 52 41.83 10.45 -9.93
CA ILE A 52 42.82 9.49 -9.41
C ILE A 52 42.17 8.66 -8.31
N GLY A 53 42.28 7.34 -8.41
CA GLY A 53 41.79 6.39 -7.40
C GLY A 53 40.55 5.62 -7.85
N SER A 54 40.05 4.76 -6.96
CA SER A 54 38.89 3.92 -7.22
C SER A 54 37.59 4.65 -6.90
N SER A 55 36.60 4.52 -7.78
CA SER A 55 35.21 4.97 -7.51
C SER A 55 34.46 4.07 -6.52
N TYR A 56 35.08 2.98 -6.05
CA TYR A 56 34.51 2.10 -5.02
C TYR A 56 34.76 2.67 -3.63
N VAL A 57 33.69 3.20 -3.02
CA VAL A 57 33.69 3.67 -1.63
C VAL A 57 32.90 2.69 -0.75
N GLN A 58 33.37 2.49 0.48
CA GLN A 58 32.63 1.72 1.48
C GLN A 58 31.45 2.55 1.99
N PHE A 59 30.24 2.14 1.62
CA PHE A 59 29.02 2.75 2.15
C PHE A 59 28.65 2.16 3.51
N ASP A 60 28.08 2.99 4.38
CA ASP A 60 27.57 2.54 5.67
C ASP A 60 26.35 1.60 5.47
N LEU A 61 26.26 0.52 6.25
CA LEU A 61 25.14 -0.43 6.20
C LEU A 61 23.78 0.23 6.48
N ARG A 62 23.76 1.41 7.12
CA ARG A 62 22.53 2.18 7.41
C ARG A 62 21.67 2.45 6.17
N PHE A 63 22.29 2.70 5.00
CA PHE A 63 21.55 2.89 3.75
C PHE A 63 20.71 1.66 3.38
N TYR A 64 21.28 0.47 3.62
CA TYR A 64 20.59 -0.80 3.41
C TYR A 64 19.44 -0.99 4.41
N VAL A 65 19.62 -0.62 5.68
CA VAL A 65 18.55 -0.73 6.69
C VAL A 65 17.33 0.12 6.32
N VAL A 66 17.56 1.36 5.86
CA VAL A 66 16.46 2.23 5.40
C VAL A 66 15.75 1.64 4.19
N ALA A 67 16.49 1.11 3.22
CA ALA A 67 15.90 0.46 2.04
C ALA A 67 15.09 -0.80 2.41
N LEU A 68 15.61 -1.61 3.34
CA LEU A 68 14.92 -2.80 3.82
C LEU A 68 13.63 -2.43 4.59
N LEU A 69 13.70 -1.41 5.46
CA LEU A 69 12.51 -0.89 6.14
C LEU A 69 11.46 -0.36 5.16
N PHE A 70 11.88 0.33 4.09
CA PHE A 70 10.97 0.79 3.04
C PHE A 70 10.26 -0.39 2.37
N ILE A 71 10.99 -1.43 1.96
CA ILE A 71 10.39 -2.62 1.31
C ILE A 71 9.42 -3.33 2.24
N ILE A 72 9.79 -3.51 3.51
CA ILE A 72 8.91 -4.13 4.51
C ILE A 72 7.64 -3.28 4.65
N PHE A 73 7.77 -1.98 4.93
CA PHE A 73 6.61 -1.10 5.10
C PHE A 73 5.71 -1.03 3.85
N ASP A 74 6.30 -1.03 2.64
CA ASP A 74 5.56 -0.99 1.37
C ASP A 74 4.70 -2.25 1.18
N VAL A 75 5.29 -3.43 1.34
CA VAL A 75 4.55 -4.71 1.29
C VAL A 75 3.47 -4.77 2.37
N GLU A 76 3.76 -4.20 3.54
CA GLU A 76 2.84 -4.23 4.67
C GLU A 76 1.63 -3.31 4.45
N VAL A 77 1.82 -2.14 3.84
CA VAL A 77 0.70 -1.28 3.40
C VAL A 77 -0.13 -1.96 2.31
N ALA A 78 0.48 -2.77 1.44
CA ALA A 78 -0.29 -3.55 0.46
C ALA A 78 -1.27 -4.52 1.14
N PHE A 79 -0.91 -5.06 2.32
CA PHE A 79 -1.82 -5.87 3.13
C PHE A 79 -2.94 -5.06 3.78
N PHE A 80 -2.94 -3.72 3.80
CA PHE A 80 -4.10 -2.97 4.30
C PHE A 80 -5.30 -3.06 3.33
N PHE A 81 -5.06 -3.24 2.03
CA PHE A 81 -6.13 -3.19 1.02
C PHE A 81 -7.20 -4.27 1.23
N PRO A 82 -6.90 -5.57 1.37
CA PRO A 82 -7.93 -6.58 1.56
C PRO A 82 -8.80 -6.32 2.80
N TRP A 83 -8.20 -5.98 3.95
CA TRP A 83 -8.93 -5.68 5.18
C TRP A 83 -9.77 -4.42 5.05
N ALA A 84 -9.25 -3.38 4.40
CA ALA A 84 -10.01 -2.16 4.13
C ALA A 84 -11.24 -2.43 3.26
N THR A 85 -11.13 -3.32 2.25
CA THR A 85 -12.28 -3.69 1.42
C THR A 85 -13.35 -4.45 2.19
N VAL A 86 -12.96 -5.40 3.05
CA VAL A 86 -13.89 -6.14 3.90
C VAL A 86 -14.58 -5.19 4.88
N PHE A 87 -13.79 -4.40 5.61
CA PHE A 87 -14.30 -3.43 6.57
C PHE A 87 -15.28 -2.42 5.94
N GLY A 88 -14.94 -1.87 4.77
CA GLY A 88 -15.78 -0.91 4.07
C GLY A 88 -17.14 -1.51 3.66
N LYS A 89 -17.13 -2.71 3.10
CA LYS A 89 -18.35 -3.42 2.66
C LYS A 89 -19.25 -3.81 3.82
N THR A 90 -18.67 -4.39 4.87
CA THR A 90 -19.44 -4.85 6.03
C THR A 90 -20.00 -3.67 6.84
N THR A 91 -19.27 -2.57 6.94
CA THR A 91 -19.78 -1.32 7.55
C THR A 91 -20.93 -0.73 6.73
N ASN A 92 -20.84 -0.77 5.39
CA ASN A 92 -21.92 -0.31 4.52
C ASN A 92 -23.19 -1.18 4.68
N MET A 93 -23.04 -2.51 4.74
CA MET A 93 -24.15 -3.43 5.03
C MET A 93 -24.77 -3.23 6.42
N ALA A 94 -23.95 -2.92 7.42
CA ALA A 94 -24.40 -2.63 8.78
C ALA A 94 -25.18 -1.32 8.91
N SER A 95 -25.11 -0.44 7.90
CA SER A 95 -25.77 0.85 7.88
C SER A 95 -27.29 0.73 7.68
N THR A 96 -28.04 1.73 8.16
CA THR A 96 -29.50 1.75 8.02
C THR A 96 -29.94 2.17 6.61
N SER A 97 -29.07 2.82 5.83
CA SER A 97 -29.39 3.36 4.51
C SER A 97 -29.43 2.31 3.39
N VAL A 98 -28.95 1.09 3.65
CA VAL A 98 -28.87 0.04 2.63
C VAL A 98 -29.98 -0.98 2.86
N GLU A 99 -30.79 -1.18 1.83
CA GLU A 99 -31.78 -2.25 1.79
C GLU A 99 -31.12 -3.56 1.35
N LEU A 100 -31.15 -4.55 2.23
CA LEU A 100 -30.44 -5.83 2.04
C LEU A 100 -31.35 -6.94 1.53
N VAL A 101 -32.62 -6.91 1.95
CA VAL A 101 -33.61 -7.94 1.67
C VAL A 101 -34.80 -7.31 0.99
N GLU A 102 -35.22 -7.90 -0.11
CA GLU A 102 -36.40 -7.49 -0.88
C GLU A 102 -37.41 -8.62 -0.99
N LYS A 103 -38.65 -8.26 -1.31
CA LYS A 103 -39.70 -9.23 -1.59
C LYS A 103 -39.62 -9.65 -3.06
N ALA A 104 -39.28 -10.90 -3.32
CA ALA A 104 -39.16 -11.48 -4.66
C ALA A 104 -40.40 -12.33 -5.01
N PRO A 105 -40.83 -12.38 -6.29
CA PRO A 105 -41.89 -13.29 -6.72
C PRO A 105 -41.42 -14.75 -6.59
N ASP A 106 -42.30 -15.63 -6.10
CA ASP A 106 -41.98 -17.05 -5.92
C ASP A 106 -42.19 -17.92 -7.16
N GLY A 107 -42.69 -17.33 -8.26
CA GLY A 107 -43.00 -18.02 -9.52
C GLY A 107 -44.28 -18.85 -9.51
N ALA A 108 -44.90 -19.04 -8.34
CA ALA A 108 -46.17 -19.75 -8.14
C ALA A 108 -47.34 -18.79 -7.82
N GLY A 109 -47.10 -17.48 -7.88
CA GLY A 109 -48.09 -16.43 -7.62
C GLY A 109 -48.07 -15.89 -6.18
N GLY A 110 -47.17 -16.37 -5.34
CA GLY A 110 -46.88 -15.83 -4.01
C GLY A 110 -45.57 -15.03 -3.95
N GLN A 111 -45.12 -14.75 -2.74
CA GLN A 111 -44.01 -13.85 -2.46
C GLN A 111 -43.00 -14.52 -1.53
N LYS A 112 -41.73 -14.52 -1.92
CA LYS A 112 -40.59 -15.04 -1.15
C LYS A 112 -39.62 -13.93 -0.80
N LEU A 113 -38.75 -14.18 0.17
CA LEU A 113 -37.64 -13.27 0.47
C LEU A 113 -36.49 -13.50 -0.51
N GLY A 114 -35.86 -12.39 -0.92
CA GLY A 114 -34.66 -12.38 -1.75
C GLY A 114 -33.70 -11.29 -1.30
N PHE A 115 -32.47 -11.33 -1.79
CA PHE A 115 -31.50 -10.25 -1.59
C PHE A 115 -31.62 -9.22 -2.69
N THR A 116 -31.41 -7.95 -2.34
CA THR A 116 -31.24 -6.91 -3.36
C THR A 116 -30.02 -7.21 -4.22
N SER A 117 -30.02 -6.72 -5.47
CA SER A 117 -28.89 -6.92 -6.40
C SER A 117 -27.56 -6.40 -5.83
N ALA A 118 -27.57 -5.27 -5.12
CA ALA A 118 -26.42 -4.71 -4.44
C ALA A 118 -25.91 -5.58 -3.28
N ALA A 119 -26.84 -6.13 -2.46
CA ALA A 119 -26.47 -7.04 -1.38
C ALA A 119 -25.86 -8.33 -1.92
N LYS A 120 -26.45 -8.91 -2.98
CA LYS A 120 -25.93 -10.10 -3.65
C LYS A 120 -24.52 -9.88 -4.21
N ALA A 121 -24.31 -8.78 -4.95
CA ALA A 121 -22.99 -8.43 -5.47
C ALA A 121 -21.95 -8.31 -4.35
N THR A 122 -22.32 -7.69 -3.23
CA THR A 122 -21.40 -7.54 -2.09
C THR A 122 -21.10 -8.89 -1.42
N PHE A 123 -22.07 -9.79 -1.28
CA PHE A 123 -21.83 -11.15 -0.77
C PHE A 123 -20.91 -11.96 -1.69
N ASP A 124 -21.12 -11.86 -3.01
CA ASP A 124 -20.28 -12.52 -4.01
C ASP A 124 -18.84 -11.98 -3.94
N GLU A 125 -18.66 -10.66 -3.82
CA GLU A 125 -17.35 -10.04 -3.69
C GLU A 125 -16.66 -10.31 -2.34
N LEU A 126 -17.43 -10.58 -1.28
CA LEU A 126 -16.91 -11.05 0.01
C LEU A 126 -16.62 -12.56 -0.01
N GLY A 127 -16.96 -13.26 -1.10
CA GLY A 127 -16.76 -14.70 -1.24
C GLY A 127 -17.66 -15.53 -0.34
N VAL A 128 -18.82 -15.00 0.09
CA VAL A 128 -19.75 -15.72 0.96
C VAL A 128 -20.48 -16.79 0.13
N PRO A 129 -20.37 -18.09 0.49
CA PRO A 129 -21.04 -19.15 -0.27
C PRO A 129 -22.56 -18.98 -0.28
N GLU A 130 -23.21 -19.34 -1.39
CA GLU A 130 -24.67 -19.25 -1.53
C GLU A 130 -25.42 -20.06 -0.44
N ALA A 131 -24.86 -21.20 -0.03
CA ALA A 131 -25.40 -21.99 1.07
C ALA A 131 -25.43 -21.20 2.39
N SER A 132 -24.39 -20.40 2.65
CA SER A 132 -24.30 -19.54 3.82
C SER A 132 -25.28 -18.37 3.71
N THR A 133 -25.46 -17.80 2.52
CA THR A 133 -26.41 -16.68 2.33
C THR A 133 -27.86 -17.14 2.46
N ALA A 134 -28.20 -18.34 1.99
CA ALA A 134 -29.53 -18.94 2.14
C ALA A 134 -29.97 -19.04 3.61
N SER A 135 -29.03 -19.24 4.54
CA SER A 135 -29.31 -19.32 5.98
C SER A 135 -29.80 -18.01 6.61
N TYR A 136 -29.61 -16.86 5.96
CA TYR A 136 -30.16 -15.58 6.42
C TYR A 136 -31.63 -15.40 6.02
N LEU A 137 -32.05 -16.02 4.91
CA LEU A 137 -33.43 -15.96 4.43
C LEU A 137 -34.30 -17.08 5.01
N ALA A 138 -33.70 -18.05 5.69
CA ALA A 138 -34.41 -19.12 6.39
C ALA A 138 -35.31 -18.53 7.49
N PRO A 139 -36.63 -18.78 7.48
CA PRO A 139 -37.53 -18.24 8.49
C PRO A 139 -37.20 -18.79 9.88
N THR A 140 -36.95 -17.91 10.85
CA THR A 140 -36.83 -18.30 12.27
C THR A 140 -38.17 -18.78 12.84
N ASP A 141 -39.27 -18.14 12.42
CA ASP A 141 -40.64 -18.52 12.71
C ASP A 141 -41.40 -18.70 11.37
N PRO A 142 -41.80 -19.94 11.01
CA PRO A 142 -42.51 -20.23 9.76
C PRO A 142 -43.85 -19.50 9.63
N ASN A 143 -44.48 -19.11 10.75
CA ASN A 143 -45.79 -18.47 10.77
C ASN A 143 -45.70 -16.93 10.79
N ALA A 144 -44.50 -16.35 10.92
CA ALA A 144 -44.31 -14.92 10.90
C ALA A 144 -44.65 -14.34 9.52
N SER A 145 -45.17 -13.11 9.47
CA SER A 145 -45.39 -12.42 8.20
C SER A 145 -44.06 -12.20 7.45
N ILE A 146 -44.10 -12.18 6.12
CA ILE A 146 -42.92 -11.94 5.26
C ILE A 146 -42.16 -10.68 5.68
N GLU A 147 -42.86 -9.64 6.13
CA GLU A 147 -42.23 -8.40 6.61
C GLU A 147 -41.43 -8.60 7.89
N ARG A 148 -41.96 -9.36 8.86
CA ARG A 148 -41.21 -9.69 10.09
C ARG A 148 -40.01 -10.59 9.78
N GLN A 149 -40.18 -11.52 8.85
CA GLN A 149 -39.08 -12.37 8.39
C GLN A 149 -37.99 -11.54 7.68
N ALA A 150 -38.36 -10.56 6.84
CA ALA A 150 -37.42 -9.64 6.18
C ALA A 150 -36.62 -8.79 7.19
N VAL A 151 -37.30 -8.26 8.22
CA VAL A 151 -36.65 -7.49 9.30
C VAL A 151 -35.68 -8.38 10.08
N ALA A 152 -36.11 -9.57 10.50
CA ALA A 152 -35.26 -10.50 11.23
C ALA A 152 -34.02 -10.93 10.42
N ALA A 153 -34.18 -11.20 9.13
CA ALA A 153 -33.09 -11.51 8.22
C ALA A 153 -32.10 -10.33 8.10
N THR A 154 -32.63 -9.12 7.92
CA THR A 154 -31.83 -7.88 7.85
C THR A 154 -31.04 -7.64 9.14
N ASP A 155 -31.67 -7.82 10.30
CA ASP A 155 -31.04 -7.64 11.60
C ASP A 155 -29.89 -8.64 11.83
N LYS A 156 -30.10 -9.91 11.45
CA LYS A 156 -29.06 -10.95 11.49
C LYS A 156 -27.86 -10.58 10.61
N ILE A 157 -28.11 -10.17 9.36
CA ILE A 157 -27.05 -9.76 8.43
C ILE A 157 -26.29 -8.55 8.99
N LYS A 158 -26.99 -7.55 9.53
CA LYS A 158 -26.36 -6.35 10.11
C LYS A 158 -25.53 -6.69 11.35
N ALA A 159 -25.98 -7.62 12.19
CA ALA A 159 -25.23 -8.07 13.35
C ALA A 159 -23.93 -8.79 12.95
N ASP A 160 -24.01 -9.68 11.97
CA ASP A 160 -22.84 -10.42 11.47
C ASP A 160 -21.87 -9.48 10.74
N ALA A 161 -22.38 -8.55 9.95
CA ALA A 161 -21.58 -7.53 9.28
C ALA A 161 -20.84 -6.62 10.29
N ARG A 162 -21.49 -6.20 11.39
CA ARG A 162 -20.82 -5.43 12.46
C ARG A 162 -19.72 -6.25 13.13
N SER A 163 -19.97 -7.52 13.39
CA SER A 163 -18.98 -8.42 14.01
C SER A 163 -17.76 -8.58 13.10
N LEU A 164 -17.99 -8.78 11.80
CA LEU A 164 -16.91 -8.84 10.81
C LEU A 164 -16.16 -7.52 10.67
N ALA A 165 -16.84 -6.37 10.73
CA ALA A 165 -16.19 -5.06 10.68
C ALA A 165 -15.26 -4.87 11.88
N VAL A 166 -15.73 -5.18 13.09
CA VAL A 166 -14.92 -5.09 14.31
C VAL A 166 -13.75 -6.07 14.26
N LEU A 167 -13.96 -7.31 13.80
CA LEU A 167 -12.90 -8.30 13.63
C LEU A 167 -11.84 -7.83 12.63
N SER A 168 -12.26 -7.31 11.47
CA SER A 168 -11.35 -6.80 10.44
C SER A 168 -10.51 -5.63 10.97
N LEU A 169 -11.13 -4.75 11.77
CA LEU A 169 -10.44 -3.63 12.42
C LEU A 169 -9.46 -4.11 13.51
N ALA A 170 -9.83 -5.12 14.28
CA ALA A 170 -8.97 -5.71 15.29
C ALA A 170 -7.75 -6.40 14.66
N ASP A 171 -7.96 -7.21 13.62
CA ASP A 171 -6.89 -7.92 12.93
C ASP A 171 -5.87 -6.96 12.32
N ILE A 172 -6.32 -5.92 11.61
CA ILE A 172 -5.40 -4.92 11.05
C ILE A 172 -4.71 -4.11 12.15
N GLY A 173 -5.38 -3.90 13.30
CA GLY A 173 -4.78 -3.26 14.47
C GLY A 173 -3.65 -4.11 15.08
N VAL A 174 -3.85 -5.42 15.20
CA VAL A 174 -2.82 -6.36 15.67
C VAL A 174 -1.64 -6.39 14.69
N PHE A 175 -1.92 -6.49 13.39
CA PHE A 175 -0.91 -6.45 12.35
C PHE A 175 -0.07 -5.16 12.42
N PHE A 176 -0.73 -4.00 12.53
CA PHE A 176 -0.05 -2.72 12.69
C PHE A 176 0.75 -2.60 13.99
N ALA A 177 0.27 -3.19 15.09
CA ALA A 177 1.00 -3.20 16.36
C ALA A 177 2.33 -3.98 16.24
N VAL A 178 2.33 -5.11 15.54
CA VAL A 178 3.55 -5.89 15.27
C VAL A 178 4.55 -5.05 14.46
N LEU A 179 4.08 -4.33 13.43
CA LEU A 179 4.90 -3.38 12.67
C LEU A 179 5.52 -2.30 13.54
N MET A 180 4.72 -1.67 14.40
CA MET A 180 5.20 -0.64 15.32
C MET A 180 6.26 -1.16 16.28
N VAL A 181 6.15 -2.40 16.74
CA VAL A 181 7.21 -3.05 17.55
C VAL A 181 8.50 -3.20 16.74
N GLY A 182 8.42 -3.69 15.50
CA GLY A 182 9.57 -3.83 14.61
C GLY A 182 10.25 -2.50 14.31
N PHE A 183 9.45 -1.48 13.99
CA PHE A 183 9.94 -0.12 13.76
C PHE A 183 10.59 0.49 15.01
N ALA A 184 9.93 0.39 16.17
CA ALA A 184 10.47 0.88 17.44
C ALA A 184 11.77 0.17 17.83
N TYR A 185 11.91 -1.11 17.49
CA TYR A 185 13.14 -1.86 17.71
C TYR A 185 14.31 -1.32 16.87
N VAL A 186 14.11 -1.07 15.57
CA VAL A 186 15.16 -0.51 14.70
C VAL A 186 15.50 0.93 15.12
N TRP A 187 14.49 1.71 15.51
CA TRP A 187 14.69 3.05 16.06
C TRP A 187 15.52 3.02 17.33
N LYS A 188 15.17 2.17 18.30
CA LYS A 188 15.92 2.01 19.56
C LYS A 188 17.37 1.58 19.34
N ARG A 189 17.64 0.79 18.29
CA ARG A 189 19.00 0.38 17.94
C ARG A 189 19.86 1.53 17.40
N GLY A 190 19.25 2.61 16.94
CA GLY A 190 19.95 3.77 16.36
C GLY A 190 20.41 3.53 14.92
N ASP A 191 19.86 2.53 14.23
CA ASP A 191 20.15 2.27 12.81
C ASP A 191 19.68 3.42 11.90
N LEU A 192 18.79 4.28 12.43
CA LEU A 192 18.26 5.48 11.76
C LEU A 192 19.06 6.76 12.07
N ASP A 193 20.02 6.73 13.01
CA ASP A 193 20.76 7.93 13.41
C ASP A 193 21.84 8.31 12.39
N TRP A 194 21.65 9.41 11.66
CA TRP A 194 22.62 9.90 10.66
C TRP A 194 23.84 10.61 11.27
N VAL A 195 23.69 11.24 12.43
CA VAL A 195 24.69 12.15 13.01
C VAL A 195 25.95 11.43 13.50
N ARG A 196 25.89 10.13 13.79
CA ARG A 196 27.03 9.32 14.29
C ARG A 196 27.98 8.82 13.20
N ALA A 197 27.62 8.94 11.92
CA ALA A 197 28.45 8.44 10.82
C ALA A 197 29.67 9.34 10.54
N VAL A 198 29.53 10.66 10.70
CA VAL A 198 30.60 11.62 10.38
C VAL A 198 31.66 11.73 11.49
N SER A 199 31.29 11.48 12.75
CA SER A 199 32.17 11.71 13.90
C SER A 199 33.22 10.62 14.13
N ARG A 200 32.98 9.36 13.71
CA ARG A 200 33.94 8.26 13.88
C ARG A 200 35.05 8.22 12.83
N GLN A 201 34.82 8.75 11.63
CA GLN A 201 35.85 8.85 10.58
C GLN A 201 36.93 9.91 10.90
N ARG A 202 36.62 10.92 11.73
CA ARG A 202 37.60 11.93 12.20
C ARG A 202 38.47 11.47 13.36
N ALA A 203 38.12 10.37 14.01
CA ALA A 203 38.92 9.79 15.10
C ALA A 203 39.92 8.76 14.55
N GLY A 204 40.79 9.19 13.64
CA GLY A 204 42.00 8.42 13.28
C GLY A 204 43.00 8.41 14.45
N PRO A 205 43.89 7.41 14.53
CA PRO A 205 44.80 7.27 15.67
C PRO A 205 45.85 8.39 15.66
N SER A 206 45.62 9.46 16.43
CA SER A 206 46.63 10.48 16.72
C SER A 206 47.62 9.96 17.77
N ARG A 207 48.46 8.98 17.41
CA ARG A 207 49.48 8.45 18.33
C ARG A 207 50.86 8.11 17.78
N GLU A 208 51.21 8.55 16.57
CA GLU A 208 52.59 8.34 16.05
C GLU A 208 53.40 9.61 15.79
N GLY A 209 52.78 10.79 15.61
CA GLY A 209 53.54 12.03 15.35
C GLY A 209 54.25 12.65 16.57
N SER A 210 53.92 12.23 17.79
CA SER A 210 54.48 12.84 19.01
C SER A 210 55.80 12.20 19.46
N ARG A 211 56.15 11.01 18.96
CA ARG A 211 57.41 10.33 19.33
C ARG A 211 58.60 10.71 18.44
N GLU A 212 58.37 11.15 17.20
CA GLU A 212 59.45 11.66 16.34
C GLU A 212 59.93 13.04 16.78
N LEU A 213 59.06 13.88 17.35
CA LEU A 213 59.44 15.22 17.82
C LEU A 213 60.24 15.21 19.14
N GLU A 214 60.22 14.11 19.90
CA GLU A 214 61.10 13.94 21.07
C GLU A 214 62.49 13.40 20.70
N LEU A 215 62.60 12.55 19.67
CA LEU A 215 63.88 11.98 19.21
C LEU A 215 64.76 12.97 18.42
N VAL A 216 64.17 14.01 17.82
CA VAL A 216 64.93 15.09 17.15
C VAL A 216 65.42 16.15 18.14
N ARG A 217 64.99 16.07 19.40
CA ARG A 217 65.29 17.08 20.44
C ARG A 217 66.24 16.59 21.55
N SER A 218 66.77 15.37 21.43
CA SER A 218 67.81 14.78 22.30
C SER A 218 69.11 14.60 21.55
#